data_AF-A0A946WGK1-F1
#
_entry.id   AF-A0A946WGK1-F1
#
_cell.length_a   1.000
_cell.length_b   1.000
_cell.length_c   1.000
_cell.angle_alpha   90.00
_cell.angle_beta   90.00
_cell.angle_gamma   90.00
#
_symmetry.space_group_name_H-M   'P 1'
#
loop_
_entity.id
_entity.type
_entity.pdbx_description
1 polymer ?
#
loop_
_entity_poly.entity_id
_entity_poly.type
_entity_poly.pdbx_seq_one_letter_code
_entity_poly.pdbx_strand_id
1 'polypeptide(L)'
;MKIPKYIFLMVIWFTACGSHNDPFSWVETIPDPWTLSQIEFESFLPQFQKRFPNYHDRLKALNLWRVGTPYGIFCLGEESGKDNDPILRADLSDCTVHVLTSLAFAESFTWQNARDAMVDIHY
;
A
#
# COMPACT_ATOMS: atom_id res chain seq x y z
N MET A 1 0.75 -9.65 57.16
CA MET A 1 -0.09 -10.22 56.08
C MET A 1 0.82 -10.63 54.93
N LYS A 2 0.99 -11.94 54.68
CA LYS A 2 1.78 -12.44 53.55
C LYS A 2 0.93 -12.32 52.30
N ILE A 3 1.26 -11.39 51.40
CA ILE A 3 0.66 -11.35 50.06
C ILE A 3 0.94 -12.72 49.42
N PRO A 4 -0.08 -13.50 49.03
CA PRO A 4 0.15 -14.81 48.43
C PRO A 4 0.93 -14.60 47.14
N LYS A 5 2.08 -15.27 46.98
CA LYS A 5 2.90 -15.25 45.74
C LYS A 5 2.08 -15.53 44.48
N TYR A 6 0.95 -16.20 44.61
CA TYR A 6 0.00 -16.54 43.54
C TYR A 6 -0.79 -15.33 42.99
N ILE A 7 -1.01 -14.27 43.78
CA ILE A 7 -1.72 -13.07 43.29
C ILE A 7 -0.86 -12.32 42.26
N PHE A 8 0.47 -12.27 42.45
CA PHE A 8 1.39 -11.62 41.53
C PHE A 8 1.47 -12.35 40.17
N LEU A 9 1.34 -13.68 40.17
CA LEU A 9 1.32 -14.51 38.96
C LEU A 9 0.05 -14.32 38.12
N MET A 10 -1.09 -14.01 38.76
CA MET A 10 -2.36 -13.76 38.08
C MET A 10 -2.37 -12.41 37.34
N VAL A 11 -1.70 -11.39 37.88
CA VAL A 11 -1.63 -10.05 37.26
C VAL A 11 -0.82 -10.06 35.96
N ILE A 12 0.21 -10.91 35.86
CA ILE A 12 1.06 -11.05 34.66
C ILE A 12 0.30 -11.70 33.49
N TRP A 13 -0.71 -12.51 33.77
CA TRP A 13 -1.54 -13.17 32.74
C TRP A 13 -2.53 -12.22 32.06
N PHE A 14 -3.05 -11.20 32.76
CA PHE A 14 -4.00 -10.26 32.17
C PHE A 14 -3.34 -9.19 31.28
N THR A 15 -2.04 -8.92 31.44
CA THR A 15 -1.31 -7.95 30.60
C THR A 15 -0.71 -8.55 29.32
N ALA A 16 -0.76 -9.87 29.13
CA ALA A 16 -0.21 -10.54 27.95
C ALA A 16 -1.16 -10.56 26.74
N CYS A 17 -2.42 -10.16 26.93
CA CYS A 17 -3.41 -9.98 25.86
C CYS A 17 -3.50 -8.49 25.45
N GLY A 18 -2.37 -7.82 25.26
CA GLY A 18 -2.37 -6.58 24.49
C GLY A 18 -2.60 -6.95 23.03
N SER A 19 -3.66 -6.43 22.39
CA SER A 19 -3.86 -6.65 20.96
C SER A 19 -2.59 -6.22 20.23
N HIS A 20 -1.95 -7.16 19.55
CA HIS A 20 -0.90 -6.81 18.61
C HIS A 20 -1.61 -6.11 17.46
N ASN A 21 -1.73 -4.79 17.53
CA ASN A 21 -2.35 -4.00 16.47
C ASN A 21 -1.52 -4.20 15.22
N ASP A 22 -2.11 -4.81 14.19
CA ASP A 22 -1.45 -4.94 12.90
C ASP A 22 -1.06 -3.54 12.41
N PRO A 23 0.25 -3.28 12.16
CA PRO A 23 0.71 -1.98 11.69
C PRO A 23 0.06 -1.55 10.36
N PHE A 24 -0.50 -2.50 9.59
CA PHE A 24 -1.16 -2.26 8.31
C PHE A 24 -2.68 -2.17 8.40
N SER A 25 -3.29 -2.32 9.58
CA SER A 25 -4.77 -2.27 9.77
C SER A 25 -5.46 -1.04 9.17
N TRP A 26 -4.77 0.10 9.03
CA TRP A 26 -5.31 1.28 8.35
C TRP A 26 -5.67 1.03 6.87
N VAL A 27 -4.93 0.15 6.19
CA VAL A 27 -5.16 -0.19 4.78
C VAL A 27 -6.55 -0.80 4.56
N GLU A 28 -7.07 -1.53 5.55
CA GLU A 28 -8.40 -2.14 5.50
C GLU A 28 -9.54 -1.12 5.69
N THR A 29 -9.22 0.13 6.06
CA THR A 29 -10.21 1.18 6.34
C THR A 29 -10.43 2.15 5.19
N ILE A 30 -9.58 2.07 4.16
CA ILE A 30 -9.62 2.94 2.98
C ILE A 30 -10.26 2.19 1.79
N PRO A 31 -10.90 2.90 0.85
CA PRO A 31 -11.57 2.26 -0.28
C PRO A 31 -10.60 1.52 -1.22
N ASP A 32 -11.12 0.53 -1.95
CA ASP A 32 -10.35 -0.25 -2.91
C ASP A 32 -9.74 0.63 -4.01
N PRO A 33 -8.43 0.56 -4.28
CA PRO A 33 -7.73 1.53 -5.13
C PRO A 33 -8.19 1.50 -6.58
N TRP A 34 -8.63 0.35 -7.10
CA TRP A 34 -9.11 0.21 -8.48
C TRP A 34 -10.51 0.79 -8.71
N THR A 35 -11.18 1.26 -7.65
CA THR A 35 -12.49 1.93 -7.73
C THR A 35 -12.37 3.45 -7.71
N LEU A 36 -11.17 3.98 -7.45
CA LEU A 36 -10.93 5.40 -7.27
C LEU A 36 -10.64 6.10 -8.59
N SER A 37 -11.10 7.33 -8.71
CA SER A 37 -10.55 8.25 -9.70
C SER A 37 -9.09 8.59 -9.39
N GLN A 38 -8.37 9.10 -10.37
CA GLN A 38 -6.97 9.52 -10.19
C GLN A 38 -6.80 10.54 -9.04
N ILE A 39 -7.71 11.52 -8.94
CA ILE A 39 -7.66 12.57 -7.92
C ILE A 39 -7.88 11.98 -6.52
N GLU A 40 -8.83 11.06 -6.39
CA GLU A 40 -9.10 10.36 -5.13
C GLU A 40 -7.91 9.48 -4.73
N PHE A 41 -7.37 8.71 -5.67
CA PHE A 41 -6.18 7.88 -5.44
C PHE A 41 -4.99 8.73 -4.99
N GLU A 42 -4.71 9.82 -5.69
CA GLU A 42 -3.60 10.74 -5.38
C GLU A 42 -3.68 11.29 -3.96
N SER A 43 -4.90 11.55 -3.46
CA SER A 43 -5.11 12.04 -2.09
C SER A 43 -4.59 11.08 -1.00
N PHE A 44 -4.38 9.79 -1.32
CA PHE A 44 -3.83 8.80 -0.40
C PHE A 44 -2.30 8.71 -0.44
N LEU A 45 -1.62 9.09 -1.53
CA LEU A 45 -0.17 8.95 -1.65
C LEU A 45 0.61 9.64 -0.52
N PRO A 46 0.34 10.91 -0.15
CA PRO A 46 0.99 11.54 1.01
C PRO A 46 0.66 10.85 2.34
N GLN A 47 -0.50 10.20 2.45
CA GLN A 47 -0.90 9.50 3.67
C GLN A 47 -0.08 8.24 3.86
N PHE A 48 0.19 7.47 2.79
CA PHE A 48 1.10 6.33 2.83
C PHE A 48 2.52 6.76 3.26
N GLN A 49 3.04 7.86 2.70
CA GLN A 49 4.34 8.42 3.10
C GLN A 49 4.39 8.81 4.58
N LYS A 50 3.33 9.48 5.06
CA LYS A 50 3.23 9.94 6.46
C LYS A 50 3.09 8.78 7.45
N ARG A 51 2.28 7.78 7.12
CA ARG A 51 2.00 6.63 8.01
C ARG A 51 3.12 5.60 8.00
N PHE A 52 3.74 5.40 6.84
CA PHE A 52 4.82 4.44 6.63
C PHE A 52 6.06 5.18 6.10
N PRO A 53 6.81 5.89 6.97
CA PRO A 53 8.00 6.63 6.54
C PRO A 53 9.13 5.69 6.08
N ASN A 54 9.20 4.48 6.63
CA ASN A 54 10.08 3.43 6.12
C ASN A 54 9.59 2.95 4.75
N TYR A 55 10.47 2.98 3.75
CA TYR A 55 10.15 2.59 2.38
C TYR A 55 9.58 1.17 2.27
N HIS A 56 10.18 0.21 2.96
CA HIS A 56 9.79 -1.19 2.84
C HIS A 56 8.41 -1.45 3.46
N ASP A 57 8.09 -0.78 4.57
CA ASP A 57 6.76 -0.87 5.17
C ASP A 57 5.71 -0.16 4.30
N ARG A 58 6.07 0.95 3.66
CA ARG A 58 5.20 1.64 2.70
C ARG A 58 4.88 0.77 1.49
N LEU A 59 5.89 0.10 0.94
CA LEU A 59 5.71 -0.83 -0.16
C LEU A 59 4.80 -1.99 0.24
N LYS A 60 4.94 -2.56 1.45
CA LYS A 60 4.01 -3.58 1.96
C LYS A 60 2.58 -3.04 2.06
N ALA A 61 2.40 -1.87 2.66
CA ALA A 61 1.09 -1.26 2.82
C ALA A 61 0.39 -1.01 1.47
N LEU A 62 1.13 -0.50 0.48
CA LEU A 62 0.61 -0.28 -0.88
C LEU A 62 0.23 -1.60 -1.57
N ASN A 63 1.05 -2.65 -1.43
CA ASN A 63 0.71 -3.96 -2.00
C ASN A 63 -0.51 -4.57 -1.32
N LEU A 64 -0.64 -4.45 0.00
CA LEU A 64 -1.84 -4.86 0.75
C LEU A 64 -3.09 -4.11 0.27
N TRP A 65 -2.97 -2.80 0.04
CA TRP A 65 -4.08 -1.97 -0.44
C TRP A 65 -4.55 -2.39 -1.84
N ARG A 66 -3.61 -2.85 -2.68
CA ARG A 66 -3.88 -3.27 -4.05
C ARG A 66 -4.30 -4.74 -4.18
N VAL A 67 -4.43 -5.49 -3.07
CA VAL A 67 -4.98 -6.86 -3.11
C VAL A 67 -6.42 -6.81 -3.60
N GLY A 68 -6.74 -7.57 -4.64
CA GLY A 68 -8.07 -7.59 -5.27
C GLY A 68 -8.17 -6.76 -6.55
N THR A 69 -7.12 -6.02 -6.93
CA THR A 69 -7.06 -5.31 -8.22
C THR A 69 -7.37 -6.27 -9.37
N PRO A 70 -8.30 -5.93 -10.28
CA PRO A 70 -8.62 -6.75 -11.44
C PRO A 70 -7.38 -7.12 -12.27
N TYR A 71 -7.36 -8.35 -12.78
CA TYR A 71 -6.25 -8.86 -13.58
C TYR A 71 -6.48 -8.60 -15.08
N GLY A 72 -5.48 -8.07 -15.78
CA GLY A 72 -5.51 -7.87 -17.23
C GLY A 72 -4.13 -7.94 -17.85
N ILE A 73 -3.99 -8.72 -18.94
CA ILE A 73 -2.72 -8.88 -19.66
C ILE A 73 -2.43 -7.66 -20.55
N PHE A 74 -1.15 -7.30 -20.70
CA PHE A 74 -0.70 -6.22 -21.59
C PHE A 74 -1.42 -4.90 -21.29
N CYS A 75 -1.38 -4.46 -20.04
CA CYS A 75 -2.21 -3.34 -19.57
C CYS A 75 -1.43 -2.05 -19.26
N LEU A 76 -0.14 -1.99 -19.61
CA LEU A 76 0.65 -0.75 -19.67
C LEU A 76 1.06 -0.47 -21.11
N GLY A 77 1.26 0.80 -21.42
CA GLY A 77 1.73 1.27 -22.71
C GLY A 77 2.44 2.62 -22.61
N GLU A 78 2.58 3.28 -23.76
CA GLU A 78 3.32 4.54 -23.92
C GLU A 78 2.41 5.76 -24.00
N GLU A 79 1.10 5.56 -23.81
CA GLU A 79 0.03 6.58 -23.95
C GLU A 79 -0.07 7.23 -25.32
N SER A 80 0.75 6.79 -26.28
CA SER A 80 0.92 7.43 -27.56
C SER A 80 1.57 6.50 -28.59
N GLY A 81 1.45 6.86 -29.86
CA GLY A 81 2.05 6.10 -30.95
C GLY A 81 1.35 4.76 -31.18
N LYS A 82 2.10 3.66 -31.10
CA LYS A 82 1.58 2.31 -31.39
C LYS A 82 0.84 1.70 -30.20
N ASP A 83 1.27 2.03 -28.99
CA ASP A 83 0.71 1.51 -27.76
C ASP A 83 0.11 2.66 -26.94
N ASN A 84 -1.22 2.70 -26.92
CA ASN A 84 -1.97 3.78 -26.30
C ASN A 84 -2.41 3.45 -24.87
N ASP A 85 -2.03 2.28 -24.34
CA ASP A 85 -2.30 1.95 -22.96
C ASP A 85 -1.54 2.89 -22.01
N PRO A 86 -2.04 3.08 -20.77
CA PRO A 86 -1.46 4.04 -19.83
C PRO A 86 -0.07 3.61 -19.38
N ILE A 87 0.81 4.59 -19.12
CA ILE A 87 2.13 4.32 -18.54
C ILE A 87 2.02 4.01 -17.04
N LEU A 88 0.96 4.51 -16.39
CA LEU A 88 0.67 4.31 -14.98
C LEU A 88 -0.83 4.14 -14.77
N ARG A 89 -1.24 3.11 -14.03
CA ARG A 89 -2.63 2.82 -13.73
C ARG A 89 -2.81 2.10 -12.39
N ALA A 90 -4.00 2.23 -11.79
CA ALA A 90 -4.36 1.60 -10.52
C ALA A 90 -5.59 0.69 -10.61
N ASP A 91 -6.29 0.69 -11.75
CA ASP A 91 -7.57 0.02 -12.00
C ASP A 91 -7.43 -1.44 -12.50
N LEU A 92 -6.31 -1.77 -13.12
CA LEU A 92 -6.01 -3.07 -13.72
C LEU A 92 -4.53 -3.38 -13.53
N SER A 93 -4.16 -4.66 -13.43
CA SER A 93 -2.75 -5.07 -13.37
C SER A 93 -2.53 -6.48 -13.93
N ASP A 94 -1.38 -6.70 -14.55
CA ASP A 94 -0.75 -8.03 -14.59
C ASP A 94 0.35 -8.13 -13.51
N CYS A 95 1.12 -9.22 -13.52
CA CYS A 95 2.19 -9.42 -12.54
C CYS A 95 3.28 -8.33 -12.59
N THR A 96 3.64 -7.84 -13.77
CA THR A 96 4.67 -6.81 -13.96
C THR A 96 4.13 -5.45 -13.56
N VAL A 97 2.93 -5.10 -14.04
CA VAL A 97 2.24 -3.85 -13.67
C VAL A 97 2.01 -3.76 -12.16
N HIS A 98 1.68 -4.87 -11.52
CA HIS A 98 1.52 -4.88 -10.07
C HIS A 98 2.82 -4.47 -9.36
N VAL A 99 3.97 -5.05 -9.74
CA VAL A 99 5.26 -4.72 -9.11
C VAL A 99 5.67 -3.28 -9.43
N LEU A 100 5.71 -2.89 -10.70
CA LEU A 100 6.21 -1.58 -11.13
C LEU A 100 5.38 -0.44 -10.55
N THR A 101 4.05 -0.53 -10.65
CA THR A 101 3.17 0.52 -10.13
C THR A 101 3.25 0.62 -8.60
N SER A 102 3.44 -0.50 -7.88
CA SER A 102 3.63 -0.47 -6.42
C SER A 102 4.93 0.24 -6.03
N LEU A 103 6.02 0.02 -6.78
CA LEU A 103 7.29 0.72 -6.57
C LEU A 103 7.15 2.22 -6.87
N ALA A 104 6.56 2.57 -8.02
CA ALA A 104 6.33 3.95 -8.43
C ALA A 104 5.49 4.73 -7.39
N PHE A 105 4.42 4.14 -6.86
CA PHE A 105 3.64 4.75 -5.79
C PHE A 105 4.40 4.85 -4.46
N ALA A 106 5.25 3.88 -4.13
CA ALA A 106 6.06 3.92 -2.91
C ALA A 106 7.10 5.05 -2.91
N GLU A 107 7.54 5.51 -4.08
CA GLU A 107 8.48 6.65 -4.21
C GLU A 107 7.80 8.02 -4.23
N SER A 108 6.46 8.07 -4.27
CA SER A 108 5.76 9.24 -4.75
C SER A 108 4.82 9.89 -3.72
N PHE A 109 4.62 11.19 -3.88
CA PHE A 109 3.64 11.98 -3.11
C PHE A 109 2.46 12.45 -3.95
N THR A 110 2.62 12.46 -5.29
CA THR A 110 1.60 12.89 -6.25
C THR A 110 1.50 11.87 -7.38
N TRP A 111 0.40 11.90 -8.15
CA TRP A 111 0.27 11.02 -9.31
C TRP A 111 1.34 11.32 -10.36
N GLN A 112 1.68 12.59 -10.55
CA GLN A 112 2.75 12.98 -11.47
C GLN A 112 4.11 12.42 -11.02
N ASN A 113 4.46 12.51 -9.73
CA ASN A 113 5.71 11.90 -9.26
C ASN A 113 5.73 10.39 -9.47
N ALA A 114 4.58 9.72 -9.34
CA ALA A 114 4.48 8.29 -9.62
C ALA A 114 4.67 7.99 -11.11
N ARG A 115 4.18 8.86 -12.00
CA ARG A 115 4.45 8.75 -13.44
C ARG A 115 5.93 8.92 -13.73
N ASP A 116 6.56 9.94 -13.15
CA ASP A 116 7.99 10.21 -13.33
C ASP A 116 8.82 9.00 -12.82
N ALA A 117 8.49 8.48 -11.64
CA ALA A 117 9.15 7.30 -11.07
C ALA A 117 8.93 6.03 -11.92
N MET A 118 7.74 5.85 -12.49
CA MET A 118 7.47 4.74 -13.40
C MET A 118 8.37 4.79 -14.64
N VAL A 119 8.58 5.98 -15.19
CA VAL A 119 9.52 6.17 -16.32
C VAL A 119 10.92 5.73 -15.90
N ASP A 120 11.41 6.22 -14.77
CA ASP A 120 12.76 5.91 -14.28
C ASP A 120 12.98 4.42 -13.92
N ILE A 121 11.91 3.70 -13.54
CA ILE A 121 11.97 2.29 -13.15
C ILE A 121 11.84 1.37 -14.37
N HIS A 122 10.99 1.74 -15.34
CA HIS A 122 10.58 0.83 -16.41
C HIS A 122 11.36 1.01 -17.72
N TYR A 123 11.96 2.18 -17.96
CA TYR A 123 12.66 2.55 -19.19
C TYR A 123 14.11 2.97 -18.94
#